data_AF-A0A7C6DSF5-F1
#
_entry.id   AF-A0A7C6DSF5-F1
#
_cell.length_a   1.000
_cell.length_b   1.000
_cell.length_c   1.000
_cell.angle_alpha   90.00
_cell.angle_beta   90.00
_cell.angle_gamma   90.00
#
_symmetry.space_group_name_H-M   'P 1'
#
loop_
_entity.id
_entity.type
_entity.pdbx_description
1 polymer ?
#
loop_
_entity_poly.entity_id
_entity_poly.type
_entity_poly.pdbx_seq_one_letter_code
_entity_poly.pdbx_strand_id
1 'polypeptide(L)' 'ILSSSGDILSKNIKELDLSSRTLNSLKRIGINTVGDLLKYSEDDLITIRNLGGKSIQEIKQKLEELGLSLKE' A
#
# COMPACT_ATOMS: atom_id res chain seq x y z
N ILE A 1 -19.84 -14.55 -2.40
CA ILE A 1 -19.53 -13.57 -3.45
C ILE A 1 -18.01 -13.45 -3.46
N LEU A 2 -17.37 -14.26 -4.33
CA LEU A 2 -15.93 -14.27 -4.49
C LEU A 2 -15.59 -13.08 -5.37
N SER A 3 -15.19 -11.95 -4.77
CA SER A 3 -14.52 -10.92 -5.56
C SER A 3 -13.21 -11.54 -6.05
N SER A 4 -13.08 -11.71 -7.36
CA SER A 4 -11.91 -12.30 -8.00
C SER A 4 -10.65 -11.57 -7.53
N SER A 5 -9.63 -12.30 -7.06
CA SER A 5 -8.37 -11.73 -6.58
C SER A 5 -7.67 -10.79 -7.58
N GLY A 6 -8.01 -10.88 -8.88
CA GLY A 6 -7.54 -9.96 -9.92
C GLY A 6 -8.04 -8.51 -9.76
N ASP A 7 -9.25 -8.30 -9.22
CA ASP A 7 -9.82 -6.95 -9.06
C ASP A 7 -9.11 -6.13 -7.97
N ILE A 8 -8.65 -6.81 -6.92
CA ILE A 8 -8.00 -6.19 -5.76
C ILE A 8 -6.63 -5.62 -6.13
N LEU A 9 -5.86 -6.30 -6.99
CA LEU A 9 -4.54 -5.83 -7.40
C LEU A 9 -4.61 -4.57 -8.26
N SER A 10 -5.66 -4.43 -9.07
CA SER A 10 -5.91 -3.24 -9.89
C SER A 10 -6.54 -2.07 -9.13
N LYS A 11 -7.00 -2.30 -7.89
CA LYS A 11 -7.61 -1.28 -7.04
C LYS A 11 -6.65 -0.12 -6.78
N ASN A 12 -7.17 1.11 -6.85
CA ASN A 12 -6.34 2.29 -6.64
C ASN A 12 -6.01 2.46 -5.15
N ILE A 13 -4.78 2.88 -4.83
CA ILE A 13 -4.40 3.13 -3.42
C ILE A 13 -5.23 4.24 -2.74
N LYS A 14 -5.90 5.10 -3.54
CA LYS A 14 -6.84 6.11 -3.02
C LYS A 14 -8.04 5.50 -2.31
N GLU A 15 -8.39 4.27 -2.63
CA GLU A 15 -9.54 3.56 -2.06
C GLU A 15 -9.19 2.77 -0.80
N LEU A 16 -7.94 2.85 -0.33
CA LEU A 16 -7.47 2.20 0.89
C LEU A 16 -7.68 3.07 2.15
N ASP A 17 -8.26 4.27 2.01
CA ASP A 17 -8.46 5.23 3.10
C ASP A 17 -7.17 5.55 3.88
N LEU A 18 -6.05 5.61 3.15
CA LEU A 18 -4.76 6.03 3.71
C LEU A 18 -4.76 7.54 3.95
N SER A 19 -4.04 7.98 4.99
CA SER A 19 -3.81 9.40 5.22
C SER A 19 -3.20 10.08 3.98
N SER A 20 -3.58 11.35 3.77
CA SER A 20 -3.10 12.14 2.62
C SER A 20 -1.57 12.16 2.53
N ARG A 21 -0.85 12.07 3.67
CA ARG A 21 0.61 12.01 3.70
C ARG A 21 1.13 10.69 3.13
N THR A 22 0.62 9.56 3.60
CA THR A 22 1.01 8.22 3.15
C THR A 22 0.71 8.07 1.65
N LEU A 23 -0.50 8.43 1.25
CA LEU A 23 -0.97 8.35 -0.14
C LEU A 23 -0.12 9.22 -1.08
N ASN A 24 0.22 10.46 -0.68
CA ASN A 24 1.07 11.33 -1.49
C ASN A 24 2.52 10.84 -1.57
N SER A 25 3.04 10.19 -0.53
CA SER A 25 4.39 9.64 -0.54
C SER A 25 4.49 8.44 -1.50
N LEU A 26 3.50 7.54 -1.47
CA LEU A 26 3.38 6.42 -2.40
C LEU A 26 3.25 6.87 -3.86
N LYS A 27 2.36 7.84 -4.14
CA LYS A 27 2.20 8.37 -5.51
C LYS A 27 3.45 9.01 -6.07
N ARG A 28 4.23 9.72 -5.24
CA ARG A 28 5.46 10.41 -5.67
C ARG A 28 6.51 9.46 -6.22
N ILE A 29 6.50 8.20 -5.80
CA ILE A 29 7.41 7.16 -6.29
C ILE A 29 6.75 6.23 -7.33
N GLY A 30 5.53 6.54 -7.77
CA GLY A 30 4.85 5.78 -8.82
C GLY A 30 3.96 4.63 -8.32
N ILE A 31 3.75 4.46 -7.02
CA ILE A 31 2.81 3.47 -6.49
C ILE A 31 1.39 4.03 -6.60
N ASN A 32 0.59 3.43 -7.50
CA ASN A 32 -0.78 3.88 -7.78
C ASN A 32 -1.83 2.82 -7.48
N THR A 33 -1.44 1.55 -7.50
CA THR A 33 -2.34 0.41 -7.27
C THR A 33 -1.88 -0.44 -6.09
N VAL A 34 -2.78 -1.28 -5.56
CA VAL A 34 -2.43 -2.29 -4.55
C VAL A 34 -1.35 -3.22 -5.10
N GLY A 35 -1.48 -3.65 -6.36
CA GLY A 35 -0.48 -4.51 -7.00
C GLY A 35 0.92 -3.88 -7.10
N ASP A 36 1.02 -2.55 -7.23
CA ASP A 36 2.31 -1.87 -7.17
C ASP A 36 2.90 -1.89 -5.75
N LEU A 37 2.05 -1.65 -4.74
CA LEU A 37 2.45 -1.62 -3.34
C LEU A 37 2.99 -2.97 -2.86
N LEU A 38 2.40 -4.08 -3.30
CA LEU A 38 2.83 -5.44 -2.93
C LEU A 38 4.21 -5.84 -3.48
N LYS A 39 4.80 -5.05 -4.38
CA LYS A 39 6.15 -5.30 -4.90
C LYS A 39 7.25 -4.86 -3.92
N TYR A 40 6.90 -4.10 -2.89
CA TYR A 40 7.83 -3.51 -1.92
C TYR A 40 7.77 -4.27 -0.60
N SER A 41 8.93 -4.45 0.03
CA SER A 41 9.02 -4.90 1.42
C SER A 41 8.84 -3.73 2.39
N GLU A 42 8.69 -4.03 3.68
CA GLU A 42 8.72 -2.99 4.70
C GLU A 42 10.02 -2.19 4.67
N ASP A 43 11.17 -2.86 4.54
CA ASP A 43 12.48 -2.22 4.46
C ASP A 43 12.57 -1.28 3.26
N ASP A 44 12.07 -1.70 2.09
CA ASP A 44 12.02 -0.84 0.91
C ASP A 44 11.22 0.43 1.20
N LEU A 45 10.06 0.29 1.87
CA LEU A 45 9.20 1.43 2.20
C LEU A 45 9.82 2.37 3.24
N ILE A 46 10.64 1.86 4.18
CA ILE A 46 11.38 2.66 5.16
C ILE A 46 12.38 3.59 4.45
N THR A 47 12.96 3.17 3.33
CA THR A 47 13.92 4.00 2.58
C THR A 47 13.27 5.19 1.86
N ILE A 48 11.95 5.17 1.67
CA ILE A 48 11.23 6.22 0.94
C ILE A 48 11.15 7.48 1.79
N ARG A 49 11.76 8.55 1.26
CA ARG A 49 11.72 9.88 1.89
C ARG A 49 10.27 10.30 2.18
N ASN A 50 10.01 10.61 3.45
CA ASN A 50 8.72 11.04 4.02
C ASN A 50 7.71 9.93 4.36
N LEU A 51 8.03 8.65 4.13
CA LEU A 51 7.37 7.56 4.83
C LEU A 51 8.05 7.36 6.19
N GLY A 52 7.26 7.41 7.26
CA GLY A 52 7.70 7.10 8.61
C GLY A 52 6.97 5.89 9.16
N GLY A 53 7.38 5.38 10.32
CA GLY A 53 6.80 4.17 10.93
C GLY A 53 5.27 4.20 11.01
N LYS A 54 4.65 5.35 11.31
CA LYS A 54 3.18 5.49 11.32
C LYS A 54 2.54 5.23 9.95
N SER A 55 3.13 5.72 8.86
CA SER A 55 2.63 5.48 7.50
C SER A 55 2.78 4.02 7.10
N ILE A 56 3.84 3.36 7.54
CA ILE A 56 4.07 1.94 7.26
C ILE A 56 3.07 1.07 8.01
N GLN A 57 2.82 1.36 9.28
CA GLN A 57 1.80 0.66 10.07
C GLN A 57 0.41 0.83 9.44
N GLU A 58 0.07 2.03 9.00
CA GLU A 58 -1.18 2.31 8.28
C GLU A 58 -1.30 1.49 6.99
N ILE A 59 -0.24 1.43 6.19
CA ILE A 59 -0.18 0.59 4.98
C ILE A 59 -0.44 -0.88 5.31
N LYS A 60 0.27 -1.42 6.31
CA LYS A 60 0.15 -2.83 6.71
C LYS A 60 -1.26 -3.16 7.17
N GLN A 61 -1.85 -2.31 8.01
CA GLN A 61 -3.22 -2.48 8.48
C GLN A 61 -4.22 -2.53 7.32
N LYS A 62 -4.07 -1.64 6.33
CA LYS A 62 -4.96 -1.63 5.15
C LYS A 62 -4.76 -2.81 4.22
N LEU A 63 -3.56 -3.35 4.11
CA LEU A 63 -3.32 -4.59 3.39
C LEU A 63 -3.91 -5.79 4.14
N GLU A 64 -3.77 -5.84 5.46
CA GLU A 64 -4.33 -6.90 6.31
C GLU A 64 -5.87 -6.93 6.26
N GLU A 65 -6.54 -5.77 6.26
CA GLU A 65 -8.00 -5.63 6.04
C GLU A 65 -8.45 -6.26 4.70
N LEU A 66 -7.55 -6.35 3.72
CA LEU A 66 -7.80 -6.98 2.41
C LEU A 66 -7.29 -8.42 2.32
N GLY A 67 -6.74 -8.99 3.41
CA GLY A 67 -6.11 -10.30 3.42
C GLY A 67 -4.78 -10.37 2.67
N LEU A 68 -4.08 -9.24 2.57
CA LEU A 68 -2.80 -9.09 1.88
C LEU A 68 -1.69 -8.70 2.85
N SER A 69 -0.45 -8.88 2.43
CA SER A 69 0.75 -8.47 3.16
C SER A 69 1.78 -7.88 2.22
N LEU A 70 2.67 -7.04 2.74
CA LEU A 70 3.86 -6.60 1.99
C LEU A 70 4.74 -7.81 1.63
N LYS A 71 5.63 -7.58 0.68
CA LYS A 71 6.69 -8.54 0.36
C LYS A 71 7.57 -8.77 1.59
N GLU A 72 8.02 -10.01 1.78
CA GLU A 72 9.09 -10.33 2.73
C GLU A 72 10.40 -9.61 2.39
#